data_AF-A0AAD4ME61-F1
#
_entry.id   AF-A0AAD4ME61-F1
#
_cell.length_a   1.000
_cell.length_b   1.000
_cell.length_c   1.000
_cell.angle_alpha   90.00
_cell.angle_beta   90.00
_cell.angle_gamma   90.00
#
_symmetry.space_group_name_H-M   'P 1'
#
loop_
_entity.id
_entity.type
_entity.pdbx_description
1 polymer ?
#
loop_
_entity_poly.entity_id
_entity_poly.type
_entity_poly.pdbx_seq_one_letter_code
_entity_poly.pdbx_strand_id
1 'polypeptide(L)'
;MFAYLPLSVLKASYNQFLKGTYFDSTSRSFPLEQAICPASRLFHLYNLKLLASSPLLERTHALRMRIPGRLFVQLLHTSKSSLPSISLLDLSTSGVSMSDVRRLLRSLPLLRHLILDRCGTLDDAVMEDWTAFGRSCMLICNGLAAQWQTGTTLEPGPGPAQLQFGTNAASNAGSSGPSENDGGTRPLEVRIIPRASALRTLAVSVPSHMDVNERLAFVTAFQRGWSEGVAMFNETMRVARQSRAKGVLTLRSPLPDEAGNRSRGGAFPGMVVVDDDGEFARLSVAMDEECYPVVCLAGQRGREEGIEHAEGCAHAIGWDIWEDTL
;
A
#
# COMPACT_ATOMS: atom_id res chain seq x y z
N MET A 1 26.50 -2.01 24.66
CA MET A 1 25.96 -3.22 25.33
C MET A 1 24.44 -3.08 25.31
N PHE A 2 23.79 -3.52 24.24
CA PHE A 2 22.33 -3.43 24.09
C PHE A 2 21.74 -4.79 24.46
N ALA A 3 20.93 -4.82 25.51
CA ALA A 3 20.22 -6.01 25.94
C ALA A 3 19.19 -6.39 24.86
N TYR A 4 19.32 -7.60 24.33
CA TYR A 4 18.28 -8.23 23.51
C TYR A 4 17.08 -8.51 24.41
N LEU A 5 16.00 -7.74 24.24
CA LEU A 5 14.69 -8.15 24.73
C LEU A 5 14.12 -9.19 23.75
N PRO A 6 13.60 -10.33 24.23
CA PRO A 6 12.91 -11.27 23.37
C PRO A 6 11.70 -10.59 22.71
N LEU A 7 11.46 -10.89 21.42
CA LEU A 7 10.26 -10.53 20.67
C LEU A 7 9.04 -11.27 21.24
N SER A 8 8.66 -10.94 22.47
CA SER A 8 7.31 -11.20 22.95
C SER A 8 6.38 -10.24 22.21
N VAL A 9 5.34 -10.78 21.58
CA VAL A 9 4.20 -10.00 21.11
C VAL A 9 3.82 -9.00 22.21
N LEU A 10 3.94 -7.70 21.94
CA LEU A 10 3.41 -6.65 22.80
C LEU A 10 1.87 -6.72 22.70
N LYS A 11 1.29 -7.77 23.28
CA LYS A 11 -0.15 -8.03 23.37
C LYS A 11 -0.71 -7.14 24.48
N ALA A 12 -0.60 -5.83 24.32
CA ALA A 12 -1.39 -4.90 25.12
C ALA A 12 -2.81 -4.95 24.55
N SER A 13 -3.63 -5.85 25.07
CA SER A 13 -5.03 -5.90 24.67
C SER A 13 -5.70 -4.57 25.04
N TYR A 14 -6.30 -3.91 24.06
CA TYR A 14 -7.12 -2.71 24.29
C TYR A 14 -8.21 -2.96 25.36
N ASN A 15 -8.65 -4.21 25.56
CA ASN A 15 -9.56 -4.62 26.64
C ASN A 15 -8.94 -4.56 28.05
N GLN A 16 -7.64 -4.79 28.23
CA GLN A 16 -6.96 -4.50 29.50
C GLN A 16 -6.78 -2.98 29.71
N PHE A 17 -6.78 -2.20 28.62
CA PHE A 17 -6.73 -0.73 28.65
C PHE A 17 -8.11 -0.11 28.98
N LEU A 18 -9.20 -0.69 28.45
CA LEU A 18 -10.58 -0.26 28.72
C LEU A 18 -11.15 -0.71 30.07
N LYS A 19 -10.57 -1.75 30.71
CA LYS A 19 -10.95 -2.10 32.09
C LYS A 19 -10.55 -1.02 33.11
N GLY A 20 -9.75 -0.03 32.71
CA GLY A 20 -9.64 1.25 33.41
C GLY A 20 -10.39 2.34 32.63
N THR A 21 -11.52 2.80 33.17
CA THR A 21 -12.31 3.99 32.75
C THR A 21 -13.30 3.82 31.60
N TYR A 22 -14.39 3.09 31.88
CA TYR A 22 -15.71 3.68 31.66
C TYR A 22 -15.93 4.70 32.79
N PHE A 23 -15.96 5.99 32.46
CA PHE A 23 -16.59 6.98 33.32
C PHE A 23 -18.10 6.81 33.14
N ASP A 24 -18.73 6.03 34.02
CA ASP A 24 -20.10 6.31 34.41
C ASP A 24 -20.05 7.15 35.68
N SER A 25 -20.43 8.41 35.54
CA SER A 25 -20.41 9.41 36.61
C SER A 25 -21.61 9.20 37.53
N THR A 26 -21.60 8.18 38.36
CA THR A 26 -22.42 8.14 39.60
C THR A 26 -21.80 7.22 40.66
N SER A 27 -20.85 7.72 41.45
CA SER A 27 -20.78 7.43 42.89
C SER A 27 -19.69 8.26 43.56
N ARG A 28 -20.02 8.77 44.74
CA ARG A 28 -19.21 9.68 45.53
C ARG A 28 -18.13 8.93 46.33
N SER A 29 -17.00 9.64 46.45
CA SER A 29 -16.06 9.67 47.59
C SER A 29 -15.31 8.39 47.98
N PHE A 30 -14.05 8.32 47.54
CA PHE A 30 -12.92 7.92 48.41
C PHE A 30 -11.70 8.80 48.10
N PRO A 31 -10.99 9.34 49.11
CA PRO A 31 -9.74 10.05 48.89
C PRO A 31 -8.57 9.06 49.08
N LEU A 32 -7.78 8.85 48.03
CA LEU A 32 -6.43 8.30 48.19
C LEU A 32 -5.49 8.98 47.20
N GLU A 33 -4.64 9.78 47.81
CA GLU A 33 -3.57 10.58 47.25
C GLU A 33 -2.41 9.65 46.85
N GLN A 34 -2.41 9.18 45.61
CA GLN A 34 -1.21 8.69 44.93
C GLN A 34 -1.18 9.28 43.53
N ALA A 35 -0.04 9.87 43.18
CA ALA A 35 0.23 10.49 41.89
C ALA A 35 0.24 9.46 40.76
N ILE A 36 -0.95 9.00 40.37
CA ILE A 36 -1.19 8.26 39.14
C ILE A 36 -1.15 9.32 38.04
N CYS A 37 -0.08 9.34 37.25
CA CYS A 37 -0.06 10.07 35.98
C CYS A 37 -1.32 9.61 35.21
N PRO A 38 -2.28 10.49 34.91
CA PRO A 38 -3.57 10.05 34.38
C PRO A 38 -3.31 9.28 33.09
N ALA A 39 -3.87 8.06 33.00
CA ALA A 39 -3.73 7.15 31.86
C ALA A 39 -4.06 7.81 30.50
N SER A 40 -4.73 8.97 30.52
CA SER A 40 -4.97 9.83 29.37
C SER A 40 -3.71 10.47 28.72
N ARG A 41 -2.52 10.40 29.34
CA ARG A 41 -1.28 10.98 28.78
C ARG A 41 -0.35 9.99 28.06
N LEU A 42 -0.64 8.69 28.07
CA LEU A 42 0.29 7.66 27.58
C LEU A 42 0.31 7.46 26.06
N PHE A 43 -0.67 7.96 25.31
CA PHE A 43 -0.70 7.88 23.86
C PHE A 43 -0.94 9.24 23.22
N HIS A 44 0.10 10.08 23.26
CA HIS A 44 0.13 11.22 22.35
C HIS A 44 0.24 10.67 20.93
N LEU A 45 -0.83 10.78 20.14
CA LEU A 45 -0.88 10.30 18.75
C LEU A 45 0.25 10.86 17.87
N TYR A 46 0.89 11.97 18.27
CA TYR A 46 2.11 12.49 17.63
C TYR A 46 3.26 11.47 17.59
N ASN A 47 3.30 10.53 18.54
CA ASN A 47 4.29 9.46 18.55
C ASN A 47 4.01 8.36 17.52
N LEU A 48 2.83 8.33 16.88
CA LEU A 48 2.55 7.33 15.84
C LEU A 48 3.45 7.49 14.62
N LYS A 49 3.81 8.74 14.26
CA LYS A 49 4.78 8.98 13.20
C LYS A 49 6.16 8.40 13.55
N LEU A 50 6.60 8.63 14.79
CA LEU A 50 7.88 8.09 15.28
C LEU A 50 7.85 6.57 15.35
N LEU A 51 6.73 5.99 15.79
CA LEU A 51 6.52 4.56 15.86
C LEU A 51 6.53 3.93 14.45
N ALA A 52 5.83 4.54 13.48
CA ALA A 52 5.74 4.08 12.09
C ALA A 52 7.10 4.07 11.38
N SER A 53 8.02 4.95 11.78
CA SER A 53 9.41 4.98 11.31
C SER A 53 10.39 4.27 12.25
N SER A 54 9.94 3.63 13.32
CA SER A 54 10.82 3.01 14.31
C SER A 54 11.42 1.70 13.79
N PRO A 55 12.66 1.34 14.21
CA PRO A 55 13.26 0.05 13.87
C PRO A 55 12.42 -1.16 14.31
N LEU A 56 11.55 -0.99 15.31
CA LEU A 56 10.63 -2.04 15.76
C LEU A 56 9.63 -2.42 14.65
N LEU A 57 9.10 -1.45 13.93
CA LEU A 57 8.15 -1.68 12.85
C LEU A 57 8.80 -1.95 11.49
N GLU A 58 10.13 -1.82 11.39
CA GLU A 58 10.87 -2.17 10.17
C GLU A 58 10.74 -3.65 9.82
N ARG A 59 10.69 -4.54 10.82
CA ARG A 59 10.56 -6.00 10.62
C ARG A 59 9.18 -6.54 10.93
N THR A 60 8.23 -5.65 11.26
CA THR A 60 6.88 -6.07 11.60
C THR A 60 6.10 -6.31 10.30
N HIS A 61 5.48 -7.49 10.19
CA HIS A 61 4.67 -7.88 9.02
C HIS A 61 3.17 -7.69 9.25
N ALA A 62 2.72 -7.80 10.50
CA ALA A 62 1.32 -7.62 10.89
C ALA A 62 1.19 -6.51 11.92
N LEU A 63 0.37 -5.50 11.63
CA LEU A 63 0.07 -4.40 12.56
C LEU A 63 -1.43 -4.29 12.74
N ARG A 64 -1.87 -4.26 13.99
CA ARG A 64 -3.25 -3.96 14.37
C ARG A 64 -3.29 -2.65 15.15
N MET A 65 -4.13 -1.72 14.72
CA MET A 65 -4.36 -0.45 15.39
C MET A 65 -5.83 -0.09 15.33
N ARG A 66 -6.53 -0.22 16.46
CA ARG A 66 -7.97 -0.01 16.58
C ARG A 66 -8.22 1.18 17.48
N ILE A 67 -8.38 2.37 16.91
CA ILE A 67 -8.61 3.61 17.68
C ILE A 67 -9.95 4.21 17.26
N PRO A 68 -11.04 3.89 17.99
CA PRO A 68 -12.39 4.31 17.66
C PRO A 68 -12.53 5.81 17.34
N GLY A 69 -13.11 6.13 16.18
CA GLY A 69 -13.45 7.50 15.79
C GLY A 69 -12.25 8.43 15.54
N ARG A 70 -11.03 7.91 15.41
CA ARG A 70 -9.82 8.72 15.15
C ARG A 70 -9.33 8.57 13.72
N LEU A 71 -9.04 9.70 13.10
CA LEU A 71 -8.38 9.81 11.80
C LEU A 71 -6.85 9.82 11.99
N PHE A 72 -6.22 8.67 12.22
CA PHE A 72 -4.76 8.59 12.41
C PHE A 72 -4.01 7.98 11.22
N VAL A 73 -4.72 7.49 10.20
CA VAL A 73 -4.11 6.83 9.03
C VAL A 73 -3.09 7.74 8.34
N GLN A 74 -3.31 9.05 8.35
CA GLN A 74 -2.39 10.06 7.82
C GLN A 74 -1.02 10.08 8.51
N LEU A 75 -0.97 9.67 9.78
CA LEU A 75 0.25 9.57 10.57
C LEU A 75 1.04 8.31 10.25
N LEU A 76 0.40 7.26 9.72
CA LEU A 76 1.06 6.00 9.37
C LEU A 76 1.87 6.09 8.07
N HIS A 77 1.59 7.07 7.20
CA HIS A 77 2.23 7.20 5.88
C HIS A 77 2.96 8.54 5.69
N THR A 78 3.29 9.24 6.78
CA THR A 78 3.95 10.55 6.69
C THR A 78 5.36 10.47 6.10
N SER A 79 6.01 9.30 6.12
CA SER A 79 7.34 9.08 5.53
C SER A 79 7.33 7.96 4.50
N LYS A 80 8.09 8.10 3.40
CA LYS A 80 8.24 7.06 2.36
C LYS A 80 8.75 5.71 2.88
N SER A 81 9.38 5.70 4.06
CA SER A 81 9.93 4.51 4.72
C SER A 81 9.15 4.09 5.97
N SER A 82 7.92 4.57 6.13
CA SER A 82 7.08 4.11 7.24
C SER A 82 6.57 2.72 6.94
N LEU A 83 6.65 1.82 7.94
CA LEU A 83 6.07 0.48 7.87
C LEU A 83 6.48 -0.35 6.63
N PRO A 84 7.78 -0.41 6.27
CA PRO A 84 8.22 -0.93 4.97
C PRO A 84 7.88 -2.40 4.75
N SER A 85 7.76 -3.20 5.81
CA SER A 85 7.54 -4.64 5.76
C SER A 85 6.13 -5.09 6.10
N ILE A 86 5.20 -4.16 6.34
CA ILE A 86 3.81 -4.50 6.69
C ILE A 86 3.12 -5.14 5.49
N SER A 87 2.63 -6.36 5.71
CA SER A 87 1.84 -7.15 4.77
C SER A 87 0.39 -7.37 5.23
N LEU A 88 0.12 -7.29 6.54
CA LEU A 88 -1.23 -7.31 7.13
C LEU A 88 -1.44 -6.06 7.99
N LEU A 89 -2.52 -5.33 7.71
CA LEU A 89 -2.89 -4.14 8.46
C LEU A 89 -4.37 -4.22 8.88
N ASP A 90 -4.62 -4.19 10.19
CA ASP A 90 -5.97 -4.08 10.76
C ASP A 90 -6.17 -2.69 11.37
N LEU A 91 -7.08 -1.93 10.76
CA LEU A 91 -7.47 -0.59 11.20
C LEU A 91 -8.91 -0.55 11.71
N SER A 92 -9.49 -1.70 12.04
CA SER A 92 -10.89 -1.81 12.46
C SER A 92 -11.25 -0.78 13.53
N THR A 93 -12.48 -0.27 13.49
CA THR A 93 -13.06 0.79 14.34
C THR A 93 -12.48 2.19 14.14
N SER A 94 -11.40 2.34 13.36
CA SER A 94 -10.75 3.62 13.15
C SER A 94 -11.49 4.44 12.09
N GLY A 95 -11.39 5.76 12.12
CA GLY A 95 -11.92 6.56 11.03
C GLY A 95 -11.04 6.42 9.80
N VAL A 96 -11.47 5.64 8.80
CA VAL A 96 -10.72 5.40 7.56
C VAL A 96 -11.62 5.72 6.38
N SER A 97 -11.29 6.76 5.62
CA SER A 97 -11.99 7.05 4.36
C SER A 97 -11.43 6.20 3.22
N MET A 98 -12.17 6.06 2.11
CA MET A 98 -11.62 5.43 0.90
C MET A 98 -10.33 6.12 0.45
N SER A 99 -10.26 7.45 0.53
CA SER A 99 -9.06 8.24 0.21
C SER A 99 -7.85 7.87 1.09
N ASP A 100 -8.08 7.53 2.37
CA ASP A 100 -7.02 7.07 3.27
C ASP A 100 -6.52 5.68 2.87
N VAL A 101 -7.42 4.76 2.49
CA VAL A 101 -7.03 3.45 1.95
C VAL A 101 -6.18 3.61 0.70
N ARG A 102 -6.55 4.55 -0.17
CA ARG A 102 -5.76 4.87 -1.37
C ARG A 102 -4.35 5.35 -1.03
N ARG A 103 -4.21 6.17 0.00
CA ARG A 103 -2.89 6.64 0.46
C ARG A 103 -2.08 5.49 1.08
N LEU A 104 -2.72 4.63 1.87
CA LEU A 104 -2.10 3.45 2.48
C LEU A 104 -1.53 2.50 1.43
N LEU A 105 -2.34 2.09 0.44
CA LEU A 105 -1.90 1.17 -0.61
C LEU A 105 -0.75 1.76 -1.46
N ARG A 106 -0.68 3.09 -1.58
CA ARG A 106 0.46 3.76 -2.23
C ARG A 106 1.71 3.74 -1.36
N SER A 107 1.59 3.97 -0.06
CA SER A 107 2.72 4.06 0.86
C SER A 107 3.23 2.70 1.36
N LEU A 108 2.39 1.67 1.31
CA LEU A 108 2.66 0.34 1.85
C LEU A 108 2.68 -0.67 0.69
N PRO A 109 3.77 -0.70 -0.09
CA PRO A 109 3.82 -1.49 -1.33
C PRO A 109 3.82 -3.02 -1.10
N LEU A 110 3.98 -3.44 0.16
CA LEU A 110 3.93 -4.83 0.59
C LEU A 110 2.59 -5.23 1.23
N LEU A 111 1.64 -4.30 1.37
CA LEU A 111 0.36 -4.56 2.01
C LEU A 111 -0.46 -5.55 1.16
N ARG A 112 -0.66 -6.75 1.69
CA ARG A 112 -1.43 -7.85 1.08
C ARG A 112 -2.81 -7.99 1.68
N HIS A 113 -2.96 -7.70 2.96
CA HIS A 113 -4.17 -7.96 3.71
C HIS A 113 -4.59 -6.71 4.48
N LEU A 114 -5.81 -6.23 4.24
CA LEU A 114 -6.34 -5.03 4.89
C LEU A 114 -7.69 -5.32 5.55
N ILE A 115 -7.84 -4.95 6.82
CA ILE A 115 -9.08 -5.10 7.59
C ILE A 115 -9.58 -3.71 8.01
N LEU A 116 -10.82 -3.38 7.65
CA LEU A 116 -11.48 -2.09 7.84
C LEU A 116 -12.86 -2.24 8.50
N ASP A 117 -13.01 -3.15 9.44
CA ASP A 117 -14.31 -3.38 10.08
C ASP A 117 -14.75 -2.15 10.87
N ARG A 118 -16.01 -1.74 10.69
CA ARG A 118 -16.60 -0.59 11.39
C ARG A 118 -15.78 0.70 11.25
N CYS A 119 -15.13 0.91 10.11
CA CYS A 119 -14.38 2.13 9.83
C CYS A 119 -15.24 3.27 9.25
N GLY A 120 -16.53 3.02 9.03
CA GLY A 120 -17.46 3.92 8.33
C GLY A 120 -17.14 4.10 6.84
N THR A 121 -16.11 3.41 6.32
CA THR A 121 -15.64 3.54 4.93
C THR A 121 -16.74 3.24 3.91
N LEU A 122 -17.74 2.44 4.30
CA LEU A 122 -18.79 1.94 3.41
C LEU A 122 -20.17 2.50 3.71
N ASP A 123 -20.33 3.27 4.79
CA ASP A 123 -21.67 3.60 5.30
C ASP A 123 -22.48 4.40 4.25
N ASP A 124 -21.80 5.19 3.42
CA ASP A 124 -22.39 6.01 2.35
C ASP A 124 -21.96 5.57 0.93
N ALA A 125 -21.28 4.43 0.78
CA ALA A 125 -20.69 4.05 -0.50
C ALA A 125 -21.72 3.45 -1.46
N VAL A 126 -21.82 3.99 -2.66
CA VAL A 126 -22.64 3.40 -3.73
C VAL A 126 -21.83 2.38 -4.56
N MET A 127 -22.53 1.59 -5.37
CA MET A 127 -21.93 0.55 -6.22
C MET A 127 -20.87 1.09 -7.19
N GLU A 128 -21.10 2.30 -7.71
CA GLU A 128 -20.15 3.02 -8.56
C GLU A 128 -18.87 3.35 -7.80
N ASP A 129 -18.96 3.73 -6.52
CA ASP A 129 -17.80 4.02 -5.68
C ASP A 129 -16.95 2.78 -5.48
N TRP A 130 -17.56 1.62 -5.31
CA TRP A 130 -16.85 0.36 -5.16
C TRP A 130 -16.17 -0.10 -6.44
N THR A 131 -16.81 0.12 -7.59
CA THR A 131 -16.16 -0.11 -8.89
C THR A 131 -14.96 0.81 -9.06
N ALA A 132 -15.13 2.11 -8.78
CA ALA A 132 -14.04 3.07 -8.82
C ALA A 132 -12.94 2.73 -7.80
N PHE A 133 -13.32 2.22 -6.64
CA PHE A 133 -12.41 1.83 -5.56
C PHE A 133 -11.60 0.59 -5.91
N GLY A 134 -12.20 -0.47 -6.45
CA GLY A 134 -11.47 -1.66 -6.93
C GLY A 134 -10.45 -1.30 -8.01
N ARG A 135 -10.86 -0.51 -9.00
CA ARG A 135 -9.98 0.03 -10.05
C ARG A 135 -8.84 0.85 -9.47
N SER A 136 -9.15 1.71 -8.51
CA SER A 136 -8.15 2.53 -7.85
C SER A 136 -7.17 1.67 -7.06
N CYS A 137 -7.63 0.71 -6.25
CA CYS A 137 -6.77 -0.18 -5.46
C CYS A 137 -5.76 -0.91 -6.33
N MET A 138 -6.15 -1.24 -7.56
CA MET A 138 -5.27 -1.82 -8.54
C MET A 138 -4.22 -0.81 -9.05
N LEU A 139 -4.65 0.39 -9.46
CA LEU A 139 -3.77 1.38 -10.08
C LEU A 139 -2.90 2.21 -9.11
N ILE A 140 -3.22 2.20 -7.81
CA ILE A 140 -2.73 3.20 -6.84
C ILE A 140 -1.26 3.09 -6.46
N CYS A 141 -0.60 1.96 -6.71
CA CYS A 141 0.80 1.77 -6.36
C CYS A 141 1.79 2.66 -7.15
N ASN A 142 1.29 3.61 -7.97
CA ASN A 142 2.04 4.04 -9.15
C ASN A 142 2.30 5.52 -9.30
N GLY A 143 1.65 6.41 -8.54
CA GLY A 143 1.70 7.84 -8.89
C GLY A 143 1.15 8.16 -10.30
N LEU A 144 0.71 7.16 -11.08
CA LEU A 144 0.09 7.30 -12.39
C LEU A 144 -1.12 8.22 -12.33
N ALA A 145 -1.89 8.21 -11.23
CA ALA A 145 -3.01 9.14 -11.07
C ALA A 145 -2.59 10.62 -11.20
N ALA A 146 -1.37 10.97 -10.79
CA ALA A 146 -0.83 12.31 -11.03
C ALA A 146 -0.35 12.47 -12.48
N GLN A 147 0.38 11.48 -13.02
CA GLN A 147 0.95 11.53 -14.37
C GLN A 147 -0.10 11.60 -15.50
N TRP A 148 -1.24 10.92 -15.35
CA TRP A 148 -2.35 10.99 -16.32
C TRP A 148 -3.12 12.30 -16.26
N GLN A 149 -3.16 12.96 -15.10
CA GLN A 149 -3.82 14.27 -14.97
C GLN A 149 -2.97 15.41 -15.52
N THR A 150 -1.64 15.27 -15.52
CA THR A 150 -0.74 16.39 -15.79
C THR A 150 0.11 16.27 -17.04
N GLY A 151 0.10 15.15 -17.78
CA GLY A 151 0.81 15.01 -19.06
C GLY A 151 2.29 15.40 -19.00
N THR A 152 2.91 15.33 -17.83
CA THR A 152 4.16 16.05 -17.55
C THR A 152 5.35 15.20 -17.92
N THR A 153 6.06 15.63 -18.95
CA THR A 153 7.46 15.26 -19.17
C THR A 153 8.24 15.72 -17.93
N LEU A 154 8.93 14.80 -17.24
CA LEU A 154 9.83 15.19 -16.15
C LEU A 154 11.00 15.94 -16.78
N GLU A 155 11.00 17.26 -16.69
CA GLU A 155 12.16 18.08 -17.08
C GLU A 155 13.36 17.64 -16.24
N PRO A 156 14.49 17.28 -16.86
CA PRO A 156 15.69 16.90 -16.13
C PRO A 156 16.13 18.07 -15.24
N GLY A 157 16.24 17.82 -13.94
CA GLY A 157 16.76 18.80 -13.00
C GLY A 157 18.15 19.31 -13.43
N PRO A 158 18.57 20.51 -12.99
CA PRO A 158 19.82 21.12 -13.43
C PRO A 158 21.05 20.32 -12.97
N GLY A 159 21.57 19.46 -13.85
CA GLY A 159 22.86 18.73 -13.75
C GLY A 159 22.87 17.54 -12.77
N PRO A 160 23.70 16.48 -12.98
CA PRO A 160 25.01 16.50 -13.65
C PRO A 160 25.23 15.41 -14.75
N ALA A 161 26.34 15.58 -15.48
CA ALA A 161 27.07 14.62 -16.32
C ALA A 161 26.28 13.87 -17.42
N GLN A 162 26.76 14.01 -18.66
CA GLN A 162 26.40 13.15 -19.79
C GLN A 162 26.48 11.68 -19.36
N LEU A 163 25.33 11.05 -19.12
CA LEU A 163 25.24 9.60 -19.02
C LEU A 163 25.52 9.02 -20.41
N GLN A 164 26.80 8.75 -20.68
CA GLN A 164 27.17 7.87 -21.77
C GLN A 164 26.67 6.48 -21.41
N PHE A 165 25.45 6.16 -21.83
CA PHE A 165 25.04 4.77 -21.91
C PHE A 165 25.93 4.11 -22.95
N GLY A 166 26.93 3.37 -22.49
CA GLY A 166 27.74 2.53 -23.36
C GLY A 166 26.81 1.54 -24.04
N THR A 167 26.45 1.81 -25.29
CA THR A 167 25.81 0.83 -26.16
C THR A 167 26.81 -0.27 -26.43
N ASN A 168 26.92 -1.22 -25.50
CA ASN A 168 27.64 -2.47 -25.68
C ASN A 168 26.83 -3.37 -26.62
N ALA A 169 26.65 -2.92 -27.87
CA ALA A 169 26.09 -3.71 -28.95
C ALA A 169 27.17 -3.83 -30.03
N ALA A 170 27.79 -5.02 -30.07
CA ALA A 170 28.54 -5.60 -31.18
C ALA A 170 29.37 -4.62 -32.04
N SER A 171 30.64 -4.42 -31.65
CA SER A 171 31.68 -3.87 -32.51
C SER A 171 31.88 -4.77 -33.74
N ASN A 172 31.38 -4.32 -34.89
CA ASN A 172 31.82 -4.80 -36.20
C ASN A 172 32.57 -3.65 -36.90
N ALA A 173 33.80 -3.95 -37.28
CA ALA A 173 34.79 -2.99 -37.75
C ALA A 173 34.52 -2.50 -39.17
N GLY A 174 34.73 -1.20 -39.42
CA GLY A 174 35.03 -0.70 -40.76
C GLY A 174 34.51 0.68 -41.10
N SER A 175 35.44 1.53 -41.53
CA SER A 175 35.25 2.76 -42.32
C SER A 175 35.10 4.09 -41.57
N SER A 176 36.24 4.76 -41.47
CA SER A 176 36.48 6.13 -41.07
C SER A 176 36.08 7.15 -42.14
N GLY A 177 35.14 8.04 -41.81
CA GLY A 177 34.87 9.29 -42.54
C GLY A 177 34.57 10.43 -41.54
N PRO A 178 35.06 11.66 -41.78
CA PRO A 178 34.84 12.79 -40.88
C PRO A 178 33.44 13.38 -41.12
N SER A 179 32.48 13.04 -40.26
CA SER A 179 31.16 13.66 -40.26
C SER A 179 31.10 14.65 -39.10
N GLU A 180 31.19 15.95 -39.43
CA GLU A 180 30.76 17.06 -38.57
C GLU A 180 29.25 16.96 -38.35
N ASN A 181 28.83 16.07 -37.45
CA ASN A 181 27.46 16.03 -36.97
C ASN A 181 27.36 16.84 -35.69
N ASP A 182 26.72 17.99 -35.82
CA ASP A 182 26.16 18.82 -34.76
C ASP A 182 25.55 17.92 -33.68
N GLY A 183 26.28 17.79 -32.57
CA GLY A 183 26.00 16.89 -31.46
C GLY A 183 24.85 17.40 -30.59
N GLY A 184 23.70 17.68 -31.22
CA GLY A 184 22.47 18.03 -30.54
C GLY A 184 22.03 16.86 -29.66
N THR A 185 22.40 16.92 -28.38
CA THR A 185 21.94 15.98 -27.35
C THR A 185 20.42 16.01 -27.33
N ARG A 186 19.78 15.02 -27.94
CA ARG A 186 18.32 14.87 -27.83
C ARG A 186 17.99 14.66 -26.35
N PRO A 187 16.96 15.35 -25.82
CA PRO A 187 16.52 15.11 -24.45
C PRO A 187 16.18 13.64 -24.29
N LEU A 188 16.73 13.00 -23.26
CA LEU A 188 16.43 11.61 -22.94
C LEU A 188 14.96 11.54 -22.53
N GLU A 189 14.13 10.91 -23.37
CA GLU A 189 12.75 10.61 -23.01
C GLU A 189 12.77 9.49 -21.95
N VAL A 190 12.12 9.74 -20.81
CA VAL A 190 12.05 8.82 -19.68
C VAL A 190 10.61 8.41 -19.42
N ARG A 191 10.38 7.11 -19.23
CA ARG A 191 9.08 6.54 -18.89
C ARG A 191 9.20 5.73 -17.60
N ILE A 192 8.26 5.93 -16.68
CA ILE A 192 8.22 5.19 -15.41
C ILE A 192 7.10 4.14 -15.51
N ILE A 193 7.45 2.88 -15.25
CA ILE A 193 6.53 1.76 -15.20
C ILE A 193 5.80 1.73 -13.85
N PRO A 194 4.48 1.56 -13.86
CA PRO A 194 3.75 1.24 -12.66
C PRO A 194 4.14 -0.10 -12.01
N ARG A 195 4.12 -0.13 -10.68
CA ARG A 195 4.02 -1.31 -9.84
C ARG A 195 2.57 -1.85 -9.73
N ALA A 196 2.41 -3.16 -9.78
CA ALA A 196 1.15 -3.81 -9.47
C ALA A 196 0.79 -3.71 -7.97
N SER A 197 -0.50 -3.67 -7.66
CA SER A 197 -0.96 -3.74 -6.27
C SER A 197 -0.60 -5.08 -5.64
N ALA A 198 -0.12 -5.05 -4.39
CA ALA A 198 0.16 -6.26 -3.62
C ALA A 198 -1.08 -6.78 -2.88
N LEU A 199 -2.19 -6.04 -2.91
CA LEU A 199 -3.41 -6.37 -2.18
C LEU A 199 -3.96 -7.73 -2.67
N ARG A 200 -4.13 -8.65 -1.73
CA ARG A 200 -4.69 -10.00 -1.95
C ARG A 200 -6.02 -10.19 -1.26
N THR A 201 -6.27 -9.48 -0.16
CA THR A 201 -7.52 -9.62 0.59
C THR A 201 -7.94 -8.28 1.19
N LEU A 202 -9.23 -7.99 1.13
CA LEU A 202 -9.85 -6.84 1.77
C LEU A 202 -11.03 -7.31 2.63
N ALA A 203 -11.00 -6.98 3.91
CA ALA A 203 -12.08 -7.24 4.84
C ALA A 203 -12.73 -5.93 5.26
N VAL A 204 -14.05 -5.86 5.16
CA VAL A 204 -14.83 -4.71 5.60
C VAL A 204 -16.15 -5.20 6.19
N SER A 205 -16.66 -4.50 7.20
CA SER A 205 -18.00 -4.78 7.73
C SER A 205 -19.04 -4.00 6.93
N VAL A 206 -20.12 -4.65 6.54
CA VAL A 206 -21.27 -3.99 5.93
C VAL A 206 -22.29 -3.55 6.97
N PRO A 207 -23.13 -2.54 6.66
CA PRO A 207 -24.29 -2.21 7.48
C PRO A 207 -25.20 -3.43 7.72
N SER A 208 -25.79 -3.52 8.90
CA SER A 208 -26.62 -4.68 9.30
C SER A 208 -27.91 -4.85 8.50
N HIS A 209 -28.35 -3.80 7.78
CA HIS A 209 -29.53 -3.86 6.92
C HIS A 209 -29.23 -4.41 5.53
N MET A 210 -27.95 -4.61 5.19
CA MET A 210 -27.56 -5.06 3.85
C MET A 210 -27.80 -6.57 3.71
N ASP A 211 -28.59 -6.94 2.71
CA ASP A 211 -28.90 -8.35 2.42
C ASP A 211 -27.75 -9.07 1.69
N VAL A 212 -27.90 -10.38 1.47
CA VAL A 212 -26.86 -11.22 0.82
C VAL A 212 -26.65 -10.82 -0.65
N ASN A 213 -27.70 -10.41 -1.36
CA ASN A 213 -27.61 -10.03 -2.77
C ASN A 213 -26.91 -8.69 -2.94
N GLU A 214 -27.20 -7.72 -2.06
CA GLU A 214 -26.52 -6.42 -2.03
C GLU A 214 -25.02 -6.61 -1.76
N ARG A 215 -24.66 -7.45 -0.78
CA ARG A 215 -23.25 -7.79 -0.50
C ARG A 215 -22.56 -8.38 -1.73
N LEU A 216 -23.22 -9.35 -2.40
CA LEU A 216 -22.67 -9.96 -3.61
C LEU A 216 -22.51 -8.94 -4.74
N ALA A 217 -23.44 -7.98 -4.85
CA ALA A 217 -23.34 -6.88 -5.79
C ALA A 217 -22.08 -6.04 -5.49
N PHE A 218 -21.84 -5.64 -4.24
CA PHE A 218 -20.64 -4.86 -3.87
C PHE A 218 -19.34 -5.61 -4.16
N VAL A 219 -19.28 -6.91 -3.89
CA VAL A 219 -18.11 -7.75 -4.26
C VAL A 219 -17.93 -7.77 -5.78
N THR A 220 -19.00 -7.97 -6.53
CA THR A 220 -18.98 -7.97 -8.01
C THR A 220 -18.53 -6.62 -8.57
N ALA A 221 -19.00 -5.51 -8.00
CA ALA A 221 -18.59 -4.17 -8.38
C ALA A 221 -17.09 -3.94 -8.13
N PHE A 222 -16.58 -4.35 -6.97
CA PHE A 222 -15.15 -4.29 -6.67
C PHE A 222 -14.33 -5.10 -7.67
N GLN A 223 -14.72 -6.34 -7.94
CA GLN A 223 -14.03 -7.24 -8.90
C GLN A 223 -14.03 -6.64 -10.30
N ARG A 224 -15.16 -6.13 -10.78
CA ARG A 224 -15.25 -5.43 -12.07
C ARG A 224 -14.27 -4.27 -12.13
N GLY A 225 -14.26 -3.43 -11.10
CA GLY A 225 -13.32 -2.32 -10.99
C GLY A 225 -11.86 -2.79 -11.02
N TRP A 226 -11.54 -3.85 -10.27
CA TRP A 226 -10.19 -4.42 -10.26
C TRP A 226 -9.77 -4.88 -11.66
N SER A 227 -10.62 -5.63 -12.37
CA SER A 227 -10.37 -6.09 -13.74
C SER A 227 -10.17 -4.93 -14.72
N GLU A 228 -10.96 -3.86 -14.62
CA GLU A 228 -10.70 -2.62 -15.38
C GLU A 228 -9.30 -2.06 -15.09
N GLY A 229 -8.90 -2.05 -13.82
CA GLY A 229 -7.57 -1.62 -13.40
C GLY A 229 -6.45 -2.51 -13.96
N VAL A 230 -6.65 -3.83 -14.02
CA VAL A 230 -5.71 -4.79 -14.65
C VAL A 230 -5.56 -4.48 -16.14
N ALA A 231 -6.67 -4.31 -16.87
CA ALA A 231 -6.63 -3.98 -18.30
C ALA A 231 -5.86 -2.67 -18.57
N MET A 232 -6.12 -1.63 -17.78
CA MET A 232 -5.40 -0.35 -17.87
C MET A 232 -3.90 -0.49 -17.54
N PHE A 233 -3.57 -1.30 -16.55
CA PHE A 233 -2.18 -1.60 -16.20
C PHE A 233 -1.47 -2.32 -17.36
N ASN A 234 -2.07 -3.37 -17.91
CA ASN A 234 -1.53 -4.14 -19.03
C ASN A 234 -1.30 -3.27 -20.28
N GLU A 235 -2.24 -2.39 -20.58
CA GLU A 235 -2.08 -1.42 -21.67
C GLU A 235 -0.91 -0.46 -21.41
N THR A 236 -0.76 0.04 -20.18
CA THR A 236 0.38 0.89 -19.79
C THR A 236 1.71 0.15 -19.96
N MET A 237 1.77 -1.12 -19.56
CA MET A 237 2.94 -1.98 -19.73
C MET A 237 3.27 -2.20 -21.20
N ARG A 238 2.26 -2.46 -22.04
CA ARG A 238 2.40 -2.64 -23.49
C ARG A 238 2.99 -1.41 -24.15
N VAL A 239 2.47 -0.22 -23.84
CA VAL A 239 3.00 1.05 -24.37
C VAL A 239 4.41 1.30 -23.88
N ALA A 240 4.71 1.05 -22.59
CA ALA A 240 6.05 1.22 -22.05
C ALA A 240 7.08 0.32 -22.76
N ARG A 241 6.72 -0.94 -23.04
CA ARG A 241 7.55 -1.87 -23.81
C ARG A 241 7.79 -1.38 -25.24
N GLN A 242 6.77 -0.87 -25.92
CA GLN A 242 6.90 -0.30 -27.26
C GLN A 242 7.76 0.97 -27.29
N SER A 243 7.63 1.84 -26.30
CA SER A 243 8.48 3.02 -26.14
C SER A 243 9.94 2.63 -25.91
N ARG A 244 10.21 1.62 -25.07
CA ARG A 244 11.56 1.10 -24.85
C ARG A 244 12.21 0.60 -26.14
N ALA A 245 11.46 -0.12 -26.98
CA ALA A 245 11.95 -0.58 -28.28
C ALA A 245 12.33 0.57 -29.24
N LYS A 246 11.86 1.79 -28.97
CA LYS A 246 12.20 3.02 -29.71
C LYS A 246 13.34 3.83 -29.04
N GLY A 247 13.97 3.29 -28.01
CA GLY A 247 15.07 3.94 -27.28
C GLY A 247 14.66 4.83 -26.11
N VAL A 248 13.39 4.80 -25.67
CA VAL A 248 12.94 5.52 -24.48
C VAL A 248 13.46 4.84 -23.22
N LEU A 249 14.12 5.59 -22.34
CA LEU A 249 14.63 5.08 -21.07
C LEU A 249 13.44 4.70 -20.19
N THR A 250 13.34 3.41 -19.84
CA THR A 250 12.23 2.91 -19.03
C THR A 250 12.71 2.57 -17.64
N LEU A 251 12.05 3.10 -16.62
CA LEU A 251 12.41 2.99 -15.21
C LEU A 251 11.27 2.34 -14.43
N ARG A 252 11.57 1.70 -13.30
CA ARG A 252 10.58 1.23 -12.34
C ARG A 252 11.05 1.46 -10.92
N SER A 253 10.11 1.42 -9.97
CA SER A 253 10.49 1.34 -8.55
C SER A 253 11.14 -0.02 -8.25
N PRO A 254 12.13 -0.08 -7.34
CA PRO A 254 12.74 -1.33 -6.93
C PRO A 254 11.70 -2.22 -6.26
N LEU A 255 11.82 -3.52 -6.50
CA LEU A 255 11.06 -4.50 -5.76
C LEU A 255 11.57 -4.60 -4.31
N PRO A 256 10.76 -5.09 -3.37
CA PRO A 256 11.12 -5.16 -1.95
C PRO A 256 12.42 -5.94 -1.68
N ASP A 257 12.68 -6.99 -2.44
CA ASP A 257 13.87 -7.83 -2.41
C ASP A 257 15.11 -7.15 -3.04
N GLU A 258 14.91 -6.16 -3.92
CA GLU A 258 15.98 -5.39 -4.56
C GLU A 258 16.45 -4.19 -3.72
N ALA A 259 15.77 -3.87 -2.60
CA ALA A 259 16.02 -2.68 -1.82
C ALA A 259 17.46 -2.59 -1.25
N GLY A 260 18.15 -3.72 -1.12
CA GLY A 260 19.55 -3.80 -0.66
C GLY A 260 20.60 -3.47 -1.72
N ASN A 261 20.25 -3.55 -3.02
CA ASN A 261 21.20 -3.37 -4.12
C ASN A 261 21.03 -2.00 -4.81
N ARG A 262 20.97 -0.94 -4.02
CA ARG A 262 20.81 0.43 -4.55
C ARG A 262 22.14 0.95 -5.05
N SER A 263 22.32 1.01 -6.37
CA SER A 263 23.41 1.75 -7.00
C SER A 263 23.37 3.21 -6.55
N ARG A 264 24.32 3.60 -5.68
CA ARG A 264 24.37 4.93 -5.02
C ARG A 264 24.77 6.09 -5.95
N GLY A 265 24.72 5.95 -7.27
CA GLY A 265 25.26 6.95 -8.21
C GLY A 265 24.52 7.12 -9.55
N GLY A 266 23.29 6.61 -9.69
CA GLY A 266 22.52 6.81 -10.93
C GLY A 266 21.78 8.15 -10.99
N ALA A 267 21.49 8.64 -12.20
CA ALA A 267 20.71 9.88 -12.40
C ALA A 267 19.26 9.82 -11.88
N PHE A 268 18.75 8.61 -11.59
CA PHE A 268 17.43 8.39 -11.03
C PHE A 268 17.54 7.63 -9.69
N PRO A 269 17.85 8.33 -8.58
CA PRO A 269 18.01 7.70 -7.28
C PRO A 269 16.78 6.89 -6.86
N GLY A 270 16.97 5.61 -6.55
CA GLY A 270 15.90 4.73 -6.09
C GLY A 270 14.96 4.23 -7.19
N MET A 271 15.35 4.33 -8.47
CA MET A 271 14.71 3.66 -9.59
C MET A 271 15.65 2.61 -10.18
N VAL A 272 15.07 1.59 -10.82
CA VAL A 272 15.77 0.53 -11.55
C VAL A 272 15.47 0.71 -13.04
N VAL A 273 16.50 0.61 -13.88
CA VAL A 273 16.33 0.65 -15.34
C VAL A 273 15.83 -0.70 -15.83
N VAL A 274 14.85 -0.67 -16.72
CA VAL A 274 14.22 -1.85 -17.28
C VAL A 274 14.92 -2.21 -18.58
N ASP A 275 15.93 -3.09 -18.47
CA ASP A 275 16.89 -3.36 -19.55
C ASP A 275 16.51 -4.53 -20.46
N ASP A 276 15.50 -5.32 -20.12
CA ASP A 276 15.05 -6.48 -20.91
C ASP A 276 13.54 -6.73 -20.84
N ASP A 277 13.04 -7.59 -21.73
CA ASP A 277 11.62 -7.97 -21.81
C ASP A 277 11.20 -8.94 -20.69
N GLY A 278 12.15 -9.61 -20.05
CA GLY A 278 11.91 -10.49 -18.90
C GLY A 278 11.43 -9.71 -17.67
N GLU A 279 11.90 -8.48 -17.47
CA GLU A 279 11.37 -7.60 -16.43
C GLU A 279 9.89 -7.25 -16.66
N PHE A 280 9.48 -6.97 -17.91
CA PHE A 280 8.08 -6.76 -18.25
C PHE A 280 7.24 -8.01 -17.99
N ALA A 281 7.77 -9.19 -18.34
CA ALA A 281 7.10 -10.46 -18.08
C ALA A 281 6.88 -10.68 -16.57
N ARG A 282 7.89 -10.42 -15.73
CA ARG A 282 7.77 -10.54 -14.25
C ARG A 282 6.69 -9.62 -13.68
N LEU A 283 6.57 -8.40 -14.22
CA LEU A 283 5.56 -7.44 -13.80
C LEU A 283 4.15 -7.81 -14.31
N SER A 284 4.06 -8.46 -15.47
CA SER A 284 2.79 -8.93 -16.05
C SER A 284 2.26 -10.20 -15.39
N VAL A 285 3.12 -11.16 -15.03
CA VAL A 285 2.73 -12.43 -14.38
C VAL A 285 2.11 -12.20 -13.00
N ALA A 286 2.38 -11.06 -12.36
CA ALA A 286 1.72 -10.71 -11.11
C ALA A 286 0.20 -10.46 -11.27
N MET A 287 -0.30 -10.39 -12.50
CA MET A 287 -1.55 -9.72 -12.87
C MET A 287 -2.43 -10.55 -13.83
N ASP A 288 -2.42 -11.87 -13.69
CA ASP A 288 -3.36 -12.73 -14.41
C ASP A 288 -4.81 -12.23 -14.18
N GLU A 289 -5.63 -12.23 -15.23
CA GLU A 289 -6.96 -11.57 -15.27
C GLU A 289 -7.93 -12.08 -14.18
N GLU A 290 -7.64 -13.24 -13.59
CA GLU A 290 -8.47 -13.90 -12.58
C GLU A 290 -7.98 -13.67 -11.13
N CYS A 291 -6.84 -13.00 -10.92
CA CYS A 291 -6.31 -12.73 -9.59
C CYS A 291 -6.87 -11.42 -9.01
N TYR A 292 -8.15 -11.42 -8.61
CA TYR A 292 -8.73 -10.34 -7.81
C TYR A 292 -8.52 -10.56 -6.31
N PRO A 293 -8.44 -9.49 -5.49
CA PRO A 293 -8.43 -9.62 -4.04
C PRO A 293 -9.69 -10.30 -3.53
N VAL A 294 -9.54 -11.19 -2.56
CA VAL A 294 -10.67 -11.77 -1.84
C VAL A 294 -11.30 -10.66 -0.99
N VAL A 295 -12.55 -10.30 -1.31
CA VAL A 295 -13.33 -9.32 -0.54
C VAL A 295 -14.24 -10.06 0.42
N CYS A 296 -14.10 -9.78 1.72
CA CYS A 296 -14.97 -10.32 2.75
C CYS A 296 -15.79 -9.20 3.38
N LEU A 297 -17.11 -9.36 3.30
CA LEU A 297 -18.11 -8.42 3.82
C LEU A 297 -18.79 -8.90 5.11
N ALA A 298 -18.38 -10.06 5.63
CA ALA A 298 -19.01 -10.68 6.81
C ALA A 298 -18.79 -9.88 8.10
N GLY A 299 -17.70 -9.12 8.18
CA GLY A 299 -17.29 -8.37 9.37
C GLY A 299 -17.07 -9.26 10.60
N GLN A 300 -16.95 -8.67 11.79
CA GLN A 300 -16.86 -9.41 13.06
C GLN A 300 -18.10 -10.29 13.32
N ARG A 301 -19.27 -9.84 12.84
CA ARG A 301 -20.56 -10.50 13.11
C ARG A 301 -20.80 -11.74 12.28
N GLY A 302 -19.96 -12.05 11.29
CA GLY A 302 -20.20 -13.19 10.42
C GLY A 302 -20.42 -14.50 11.16
N ARG A 303 -19.67 -14.73 12.24
CA ARG A 303 -19.86 -15.93 13.09
C ARG A 303 -21.16 -15.92 13.90
N GLU A 304 -21.62 -14.75 14.34
CA GLU A 304 -22.83 -14.62 15.18
C GLU A 304 -24.11 -14.68 14.34
N GLU A 305 -24.07 -14.08 13.15
CA GLU A 305 -25.22 -13.96 12.24
C GLU A 305 -25.24 -15.08 11.18
N GLY A 306 -24.32 -16.05 11.26
CA GLY A 306 -24.24 -17.18 10.31
C GLY A 306 -23.79 -16.80 8.90
N ILE A 307 -23.14 -15.64 8.74
CA ILE A 307 -22.57 -15.20 7.47
C ILE A 307 -21.17 -15.81 7.34
N GLU A 308 -21.01 -16.70 6.38
CA GLU A 308 -19.72 -17.32 6.11
C GLU A 308 -18.70 -16.29 5.60
N HIS A 309 -17.49 -16.38 6.14
CA HIS A 309 -16.35 -15.62 5.63
C HIS A 309 -15.86 -16.27 4.34
N ALA A 310 -15.46 -15.45 3.36
CA ALA A 310 -14.80 -15.96 2.17
C ALA A 310 -13.51 -16.71 2.55
N GLU A 311 -13.25 -17.83 1.87
CA GLU A 311 -12.03 -18.61 2.08
C GLU A 311 -10.79 -17.74 1.87
N GLY A 312 -9.83 -17.83 2.80
CA GLY A 312 -8.59 -17.05 2.75
C GLY A 312 -8.78 -15.53 2.94
N CYS A 313 -9.93 -15.06 3.44
CA CYS A 313 -10.12 -13.63 3.67
C CYS A 313 -9.18 -13.06 4.76
N ALA A 314 -9.05 -11.73 4.77
CA ALA A 314 -8.20 -11.04 5.74
C ALA A 314 -8.63 -11.28 7.20
N HIS A 315 -9.92 -11.53 7.46
CA HIS A 315 -10.40 -11.88 8.80
C HIS A 315 -9.81 -13.21 9.27
N ALA A 316 -9.88 -14.25 8.44
CA ALA A 316 -9.33 -15.57 8.75
C ALA A 316 -7.82 -15.49 9.05
N ILE A 317 -7.08 -14.81 8.17
CA ILE A 317 -5.63 -14.59 8.34
C ILE A 317 -5.34 -13.82 9.63
N GLY A 318 -6.16 -12.81 9.95
CA GLY A 318 -6.05 -12.06 11.18
C GLY A 318 -6.26 -12.93 12.42
N TRP A 319 -7.28 -13.79 12.42
CA TRP A 319 -7.56 -14.71 13.52
C TRP A 319 -6.39 -15.65 13.80
N ASP A 320 -5.78 -16.19 12.74
CA ASP A 320 -4.62 -17.08 12.87
C ASP A 320 -3.41 -16.38 13.51
N ILE A 321 -3.22 -15.09 13.23
CA ILE A 321 -2.07 -14.31 13.73
C ILE A 321 -2.30 -13.78 15.15
N TRP A 322 -3.51 -13.30 15.46
CA TRP A 322 -3.79 -12.61 16.72
C TRP A 322 -4.42 -13.51 17.79
N GLU A 323 -4.92 -14.68 17.39
CA GLU A 323 -5.58 -15.68 18.24
C GLU A 323 -6.75 -15.09 19.05
N ASP A 324 -7.44 -14.09 18.49
CA ASP A 324 -8.62 -13.50 19.10
C ASP A 324 -9.78 -13.41 18.11
N THR A 325 -10.98 -13.25 18.65
CA THR A 325 -12.19 -13.00 17.88
C THR A 325 -12.16 -11.53 17.44
N LEU A 326 -11.65 -11.27 16.22
CA LEU A 326 -11.65 -9.93 15.57
C LEU A 326 -12.95 -9.20 15.82
#